data_AF-A0A8T2B896-F1
#
_entry.id   AF-A0A8T2B896-F1
#
_cell.length_a   1.000
_cell.length_b   1.000
_cell.length_c   1.000
_cell.angle_alpha   90.00
_cell.angle_beta   90.00
_cell.angle_gamma   90.00
#
_symmetry.space_group_name_H-M   'P 1'
#
loop_
_entity.id
_entity.type
_entity.pdbx_description
1 polymer ?
#
loop_
_entity_poly.entity_id
_entity_poly.type
_entity_poly.pdbx_seq_one_letter_code
_entity_poly.pdbx_strand_id
1 'polypeptide(L)'
;MDAYIGNTLVARDESGIDRLTVIDNEECLTQYKLGELWWSNRKEADEDFTSEMVKYVTQLNVCKDICFIKKAGWEVPSLIVLHFRVVTQFLKLAVELQLKLKDIGLLATGRYKKYPSLNLLDMVNASDRKNGDDAFVKSVRTKMEEGLKEFVQKVYKHRVG
;
A
#
# COMPACT_ATOMS: atom_id res chain seq x y z
N MET A 1 3.73 -10.12 7.56
CA MET A 1 4.55 -9.95 6.35
C MET A 1 6.01 -9.86 6.74
N ASP A 2 6.81 -10.73 6.13
CA ASP A 2 8.26 -10.80 6.27
C ASP A 2 8.95 -9.97 5.17
N ALA A 3 8.81 -8.64 5.26
CA ALA A 3 9.52 -7.72 4.37
C ALA A 3 10.89 -7.38 4.98
N TYR A 4 11.70 -8.40 5.21
CA TYR A 4 13.09 -8.29 5.66
C TYR A 4 14.03 -8.00 4.47
N ILE A 5 15.19 -7.38 4.73
CA ILE A 5 16.15 -7.02 3.67
C ILE A 5 16.69 -8.24 2.92
N GLY A 6 16.79 -9.39 3.59
CA GLY A 6 17.20 -10.66 2.98
C GLY A 6 16.25 -11.13 1.87
N ASN A 7 15.00 -10.65 1.87
CA ASN A 7 13.99 -11.00 0.88
C ASN A 7 14.01 -10.04 -0.33
N THR A 8 15.09 -9.26 -0.49
CA THR A 8 15.32 -8.41 -1.65
C THR A 8 16.72 -8.65 -2.20
N LEU A 9 16.77 -9.22 -3.41
CA LEU A 9 18.02 -9.39 -4.15
C LEU A 9 18.39 -8.08 -4.85
N VAL A 10 19.69 -7.79 -4.88
CA VAL A 10 20.26 -6.63 -5.57
C VAL A 10 21.16 -7.14 -6.69
N ALA A 11 20.89 -6.73 -7.92
CA ALA A 11 21.74 -7.00 -9.08
C ALA A 11 22.03 -5.70 -9.81
N ARG A 12 23.31 -5.44 -10.12
CA ARG A 12 23.69 -4.27 -10.91
C ARG A 12 23.54 -4.58 -12.39
N ASP A 13 22.82 -3.73 -13.12
CA ASP A 13 22.67 -3.87 -14.57
C ASP A 13 23.89 -3.36 -15.35
N GLU A 14 23.87 -3.55 -16.67
CA GLU A 14 24.95 -3.13 -17.59
C GLU A 14 25.21 -1.62 -17.57
N SER A 15 24.21 -0.82 -17.13
CA SER A 15 24.33 0.63 -16.99
C SER A 15 24.84 1.06 -15.62
N GLY A 16 25.22 0.11 -14.75
CA GLY A 16 25.70 0.37 -13.40
C GLY A 16 24.58 0.70 -12.39
N ILE A 17 23.31 0.48 -12.75
CA ILE A 17 22.15 0.78 -11.90
C ILE A 17 21.81 -0.47 -11.08
N ASP A 18 21.64 -0.30 -9.77
CA ASP A 18 21.19 -1.37 -8.89
C ASP A 18 19.70 -1.66 -9.13
N ARG A 19 19.38 -2.91 -9.49
CA ARG A 19 18.03 -3.44 -9.70
C ARG A 19 17.64 -4.32 -8.52
N LEU A 20 16.45 -4.05 -7.98
CA LEU A 20 15.90 -4.77 -6.83
C LEU A 20 14.90 -5.82 -7.32
N THR A 21 15.05 -7.06 -6.85
CA THR A 21 14.08 -8.13 -7.07
C THR A 21 13.57 -8.62 -5.71
N VAL A 22 12.28 -8.42 -5.46
CA VAL A 22 11.63 -8.90 -4.24
C VAL A 22 11.34 -10.39 -4.41
N ILE A 23 11.84 -11.20 -3.48
CA ILE A 23 11.63 -12.64 -3.41
C ILE A 23 10.84 -13.00 -2.14
N ASP A 24 10.44 -14.26 -1.99
CA ASP A 24 9.81 -14.76 -0.77
C ASP A 24 8.54 -13.97 -0.36
N ASN A 25 7.55 -13.99 -1.26
CA ASN A 25 6.31 -13.21 -1.13
C ASN A 25 5.11 -14.06 -0.67
N GLU A 26 5.33 -15.27 -0.19
CA GLU A 26 4.27 -16.22 0.21
C GLU A 26 3.39 -15.71 1.36
N GLU A 27 3.94 -14.89 2.25
CA GLU A 27 3.24 -14.33 3.40
C GLU A 27 2.59 -12.95 3.13
N CYS A 28 2.51 -12.55 1.85
CA CYS A 28 1.92 -11.27 1.46
C CYS A 28 0.38 -11.28 1.48
N LEU A 29 -0.22 -10.11 1.76
CA LEU A 29 -1.67 -9.86 1.67
C LEU A 29 -2.55 -10.74 2.59
N THR A 30 -1.98 -11.29 3.67
CA THR A 30 -2.71 -12.07 4.67
C THR A 30 -3.39 -11.21 5.75
N GLN A 31 -2.99 -9.94 5.88
CA GLN A 31 -3.46 -9.01 6.91
C GLN A 31 -3.35 -7.53 6.47
N TYR A 32 -4.16 -6.66 7.06
CA TYR A 32 -4.14 -5.21 6.78
C TYR A 32 -3.07 -4.44 7.55
N LYS A 33 -2.61 -4.96 8.68
CA LYS A 33 -1.50 -4.35 9.44
C LYS A 33 -0.19 -5.00 9.02
N LEU A 34 0.70 -4.20 8.44
CA LEU A 34 1.97 -4.71 7.96
C LEU A 34 2.96 -4.90 9.11
N GLY A 35 3.88 -5.85 8.91
CA GLY A 35 5.04 -6.05 9.78
C GLY A 35 6.07 -4.94 9.59
N GLU A 36 7.27 -5.15 10.12
CA GLU A 36 8.39 -4.25 9.79
C GLU A 36 8.67 -4.24 8.29
N LEU A 37 8.96 -3.07 7.75
CA LEU A 37 9.33 -2.89 6.34
C LEU A 37 10.79 -2.46 6.31
N TRP A 38 11.69 -3.30 5.81
CA TRP A 38 13.14 -3.04 5.86
C TRP A 38 13.56 -1.70 5.24
N TRP A 39 12.77 -1.20 4.29
CA TRP A 39 13.02 0.04 3.57
C TRP A 39 12.48 1.29 4.28
N SER A 40 11.70 1.18 5.35
CA SER A 40 10.99 2.33 5.94
C SER A 40 11.91 3.42 6.53
N ASN A 41 13.14 3.06 6.86
CA ASN A 41 14.15 3.97 7.45
C ASN A 41 15.24 4.36 6.44
N ARG A 42 15.10 3.98 5.16
CA ARG A 42 16.03 4.36 4.10
C ARG A 42 15.81 5.82 3.71
N LYS A 43 16.87 6.51 3.32
CA LYS A 43 16.80 7.94 2.91
C LYS A 43 15.87 8.10 1.69
N GLU A 44 15.86 7.11 0.81
CA GLU A 44 15.06 7.05 -0.40
C GLU A 44 13.55 7.02 -0.07
N ALA A 45 13.18 6.56 1.13
CA ALA A 45 11.77 6.56 1.57
C ALA A 45 11.25 7.98 1.90
N ASP A 46 12.14 8.94 2.10
CA ASP A 46 11.82 10.37 2.30
C ASP A 46 11.77 11.15 0.96
N GLU A 47 12.04 10.52 -0.18
CA GLU A 47 11.94 11.14 -1.51
C GLU A 47 10.49 11.17 -2.02
N ASP A 48 10.19 12.15 -2.86
CA ASP A 48 8.88 12.24 -3.52
C ASP A 48 8.81 11.26 -4.69
N PHE A 49 7.63 10.67 -4.91
CA PHE A 49 7.41 9.82 -6.09
C PHE A 49 7.57 10.64 -7.38
N THR A 50 8.21 10.05 -8.39
CA THR A 50 8.24 10.63 -9.72
C THR A 50 6.84 10.61 -10.34
N SER A 51 6.59 11.50 -11.31
CA SER A 51 5.31 11.53 -12.05
C SER A 51 5.02 10.20 -12.74
N GLU A 52 6.06 9.51 -13.22
CA GLU A 52 5.96 8.16 -13.80
C GLU A 52 5.48 7.13 -12.76
N MET A 53 6.05 7.14 -11.55
CA MET A 53 5.63 6.24 -10.49
C MET A 53 4.18 6.50 -10.06
N VAL A 54 3.79 7.77 -9.90
CA VAL A 54 2.39 8.12 -9.58
C VAL A 54 1.44 7.64 -10.68
N LYS A 55 1.79 7.85 -11.96
CA LYS A 55 1.00 7.36 -13.10
C LYS A 55 0.89 5.83 -13.10
N TYR A 56 2.00 5.12 -12.85
CA TYR A 56 2.00 3.66 -12.79
C TYR A 56 1.06 3.15 -11.69
N VAL A 57 1.22 3.65 -10.46
CA VAL A 57 0.43 3.22 -9.30
C VAL A 57 -1.06 3.52 -9.50
N THR A 58 -1.42 4.71 -9.98
CA THR A 58 -2.82 5.10 -10.21
C THR A 58 -3.50 4.22 -11.27
N GLN A 59 -2.74 3.61 -12.18
CA GLN A 59 -3.25 2.73 -13.24
C GLN A 59 -3.40 1.25 -12.83
N LEU A 60 -2.90 0.82 -11.67
CA LEU A 60 -3.00 -0.57 -11.20
C LEU A 60 -4.45 -1.10 -11.23
N ASN A 61 -4.66 -2.35 -11.66
CA ASN A 61 -6.01 -2.90 -11.79
C ASN A 61 -6.08 -4.34 -11.30
N VAL A 62 -6.40 -4.48 -10.01
CA VAL A 62 -6.49 -5.77 -9.32
C VAL A 62 -7.40 -6.76 -10.06
N CYS A 63 -8.52 -6.32 -10.65
CA CYS A 63 -9.39 -7.25 -11.39
C CYS A 63 -8.70 -7.83 -12.64
N LYS A 64 -7.92 -7.02 -13.36
CA LYS A 64 -7.12 -7.49 -14.49
C LYS A 64 -5.99 -8.42 -14.01
N ASP A 65 -5.32 -8.04 -12.92
CA ASP A 65 -4.20 -8.81 -12.35
C ASP A 65 -4.67 -10.19 -11.86
N ILE A 66 -5.77 -10.26 -11.12
CA ILE A 66 -6.37 -11.52 -10.67
C ILE A 66 -6.86 -12.36 -11.86
N CYS A 67 -7.43 -11.75 -12.89
CA CYS A 67 -7.85 -12.47 -14.10
C CYS A 67 -6.65 -13.10 -14.82
N PHE A 68 -5.53 -12.37 -14.91
CA PHE A 68 -4.28 -12.88 -15.47
C PHE A 68 -3.75 -14.07 -14.66
N ILE A 69 -3.66 -13.94 -13.33
CA ILE A 69 -3.18 -15.00 -12.42
C ILE A 69 -4.04 -16.27 -12.57
N LYS A 70 -5.37 -16.13 -12.58
CA LYS A 70 -6.28 -17.25 -12.80
C LYS A 70 -6.11 -17.91 -14.17
N LYS A 71 -5.90 -17.13 -15.23
CA LYS A 71 -5.63 -17.66 -16.58
C LYS A 71 -4.30 -18.41 -16.66
N ALA A 72 -3.34 -18.06 -15.82
CA ALA A 72 -2.07 -18.77 -15.68
C ALA A 72 -2.19 -20.08 -14.86
N GLY A 73 -3.40 -20.47 -14.44
CA GLY A 73 -3.67 -21.72 -13.74
C GLY A 73 -3.60 -21.63 -12.22
N TRP A 74 -3.45 -20.43 -11.65
CA TRP A 74 -3.37 -20.24 -10.21
C TRP A 74 -4.75 -20.01 -9.60
N GLU A 75 -5.04 -20.70 -8.51
CA GLU A 75 -6.18 -20.35 -7.67
C GLU A 75 -5.86 -19.15 -6.79
N VAL A 76 -6.77 -18.18 -6.74
CA VAL A 76 -6.64 -17.00 -5.87
C VAL A 76 -7.82 -16.97 -4.89
N PRO A 77 -7.58 -17.17 -3.59
CA PRO A 77 -8.63 -17.11 -2.58
C PRO A 77 -9.34 -15.76 -2.57
N SER A 78 -10.65 -15.76 -2.34
CA SER A 78 -11.47 -14.53 -2.27
C SER A 78 -10.93 -13.53 -1.24
N LEU A 79 -10.45 -14.03 -0.10
CA LEU A 79 -9.83 -13.20 0.94
C LEU A 79 -8.58 -12.47 0.44
N ILE A 80 -7.75 -13.12 -0.37
CA ILE A 80 -6.56 -12.49 -0.98
C ILE A 80 -6.99 -11.44 -2.01
N VAL A 81 -8.00 -11.75 -2.84
CA VAL A 81 -8.57 -10.76 -3.77
C VAL A 81 -9.06 -9.52 -3.02
N LEU A 82 -9.76 -9.71 -1.89
CA LEU A 82 -10.27 -8.61 -1.08
C LEU A 82 -9.14 -7.76 -0.49
N HIS A 83 -8.14 -8.39 0.14
CA HIS A 83 -6.97 -7.69 0.66
C HIS A 83 -6.24 -6.92 -0.44
N PHE A 84 -6.03 -7.55 -1.60
CA PHE A 84 -5.34 -6.90 -2.71
C PHE A 84 -6.09 -5.65 -3.18
N ARG A 85 -7.42 -5.74 -3.36
CA ARG A 85 -8.28 -4.59 -3.71
C ARG A 85 -8.12 -3.45 -2.71
N VAL A 86 -8.20 -3.74 -1.42
CA VAL A 86 -8.10 -2.75 -0.33
C VAL A 86 -6.72 -2.09 -0.29
N VAL A 87 -5.64 -2.88 -0.30
CA VAL A 87 -4.27 -2.36 -0.26
C VAL A 87 -3.95 -1.53 -1.51
N THR A 88 -4.43 -1.94 -2.69
CA THR A 88 -4.25 -1.15 -3.91
C THR A 88 -4.98 0.19 -3.84
N GLN A 89 -6.20 0.25 -3.27
CA GLN A 89 -6.90 1.53 -3.09
C GLN A 89 -6.13 2.46 -2.14
N PHE A 90 -5.62 1.92 -1.04
CA PHE A 90 -4.78 2.68 -0.10
C PHE A 90 -3.55 3.27 -0.78
N LEU A 91 -2.81 2.44 -1.52
CA LEU A 91 -1.59 2.88 -2.20
C LEU A 91 -1.90 3.97 -3.24
N LYS A 92 -2.97 3.80 -4.04
CA LYS A 92 -3.40 4.80 -5.02
C LYS A 92 -3.73 6.15 -4.38
N LEU A 93 -4.57 6.15 -3.36
CA LEU A 93 -4.94 7.38 -2.66
C LEU A 93 -3.73 8.06 -2.01
N ALA A 94 -2.83 7.27 -1.43
CA ALA A 94 -1.63 7.81 -0.80
C ALA A 94 -0.69 8.50 -1.80
N VAL A 95 -0.46 7.90 -2.98
CA VAL A 95 0.38 8.53 -4.01
C VAL A 95 -0.31 9.73 -4.67
N GLU A 96 -1.63 9.70 -4.84
CA GLU A 96 -2.42 10.84 -5.33
C GLU A 96 -2.33 12.04 -4.38
N LEU A 97 -2.27 11.78 -3.07
CA LEU A 97 -2.04 12.78 -2.02
C LEU A 97 -0.56 13.15 -1.82
N GLN A 98 0.32 12.67 -2.70
CA GLN A 98 1.77 12.92 -2.66
C GLN A 98 2.41 12.55 -1.31
N LEU A 99 1.90 11.49 -0.67
CA LEU A 99 2.53 10.97 0.53
C LEU A 99 3.86 10.32 0.19
N LYS A 100 4.86 10.55 1.04
CA LYS A 100 6.17 9.92 0.92
C LYS A 100 6.08 8.44 1.27
N LEU A 101 6.97 7.64 0.70
CA LEU A 101 7.01 6.19 0.94
C LEU A 101 7.13 5.85 2.44
N LYS A 102 7.90 6.64 3.20
CA LYS A 102 8.00 6.53 4.65
C LYS A 102 6.66 6.71 5.37
N ASP A 103 5.87 7.70 5.00
CA ASP A 103 4.55 7.92 5.61
C ASP A 103 3.61 6.77 5.28
N ILE A 104 3.61 6.31 4.02
CA ILE A 104 2.86 5.13 3.59
C ILE A 104 3.23 3.92 4.46
N GLY A 105 4.53 3.68 4.70
CA GLY A 105 5.01 2.63 5.58
C GLY A 105 4.54 2.78 7.02
N LEU A 106 4.61 3.99 7.59
CA LEU A 106 4.16 4.26 8.97
C LEU A 106 2.64 4.03 9.14
N LEU A 107 1.85 4.45 8.16
CA LEU A 107 0.41 4.26 8.13
C LEU A 107 0.02 2.79 7.91
N ALA A 108 0.73 2.06 7.05
CA ALA A 108 0.45 0.65 6.77
C ALA A 108 0.85 -0.28 7.94
N THR A 109 1.89 0.09 8.70
CA THR A 109 2.36 -0.66 9.88
C THR A 109 1.67 -0.25 11.18
N GLY A 110 0.95 0.88 11.17
CA GLY A 110 0.35 1.48 12.36
C GLY A 110 1.39 1.98 13.38
N ARG A 111 2.57 2.38 12.91
CA ARG A 111 3.70 2.83 13.76
C ARG A 111 3.76 4.36 13.90
N TYR A 112 2.82 5.10 13.31
CA TYR A 112 2.79 6.55 13.43
C TYR A 112 2.37 7.02 14.84
N LYS A 113 3.36 7.23 15.72
CA LYS A 113 3.14 7.47 17.17
C LYS A 113 2.26 8.68 17.50
N LYS A 114 2.31 9.74 16.68
CA LYS A 114 1.61 10.99 16.98
C LYS A 114 0.10 10.89 16.78
N TYR A 115 -0.34 10.09 15.81
CA TYR A 115 -1.75 9.83 15.53
C TYR A 115 -1.95 8.32 15.32
N PRO A 116 -1.95 7.52 16.39
CA PRO A 116 -1.92 6.06 16.28
C PRO A 116 -3.16 5.48 15.59
N SER A 117 -4.31 6.18 15.65
CA SER A 117 -5.54 5.78 14.97
C SER A 117 -5.56 6.07 13.46
N LEU A 118 -4.59 6.86 12.95
CA LEU A 118 -4.43 7.07 11.52
C LEU A 118 -3.54 5.97 10.97
N ASN A 119 -4.16 4.81 10.68
CA ASN A 119 -3.49 3.68 10.06
C ASN A 119 -4.46 2.87 9.20
N LEU A 120 -3.91 2.05 8.30
CA LEU A 120 -4.68 1.26 7.35
C LEU A 120 -5.66 0.29 8.04
N LEU A 121 -5.23 -0.39 9.12
CA LEU A 121 -6.07 -1.35 9.84
C LEU A 121 -7.31 -0.66 10.44
N ASP A 122 -7.13 0.51 11.06
CA ASP A 122 -8.25 1.24 11.67
C ASP A 122 -9.21 1.82 10.62
N MET A 123 -8.70 2.31 9.49
CA MET A 123 -9.54 2.72 8.35
C MET A 123 -10.39 1.55 7.84
N VAL A 124 -9.80 0.35 7.76
CA VAL A 124 -10.51 -0.86 7.34
C VAL A 124 -11.54 -1.31 8.38
N ASN A 125 -11.19 -1.27 9.67
CA ASN A 125 -12.07 -1.67 10.77
C ASN A 125 -13.27 -0.71 10.94
N ALA A 126 -13.11 0.56 10.59
CA ALA A 126 -14.18 1.57 10.62
C ALA A 126 -15.18 1.44 9.46
N SER A 127 -15.02 0.46 8.58
CA SER A 127 -15.80 0.31 7.35
C SER A 127 -16.93 -0.71 7.48
N ASP A 128 -17.98 -0.53 6.69
CA ASP A 128 -19.16 -1.41 6.72
C ASP A 128 -18.90 -2.72 5.96
N ARG A 129 -19.01 -3.85 6.66
CA ARG A 129 -18.91 -5.21 6.09
C ARG A 129 -20.24 -5.88 5.78
N LYS A 130 -21.37 -5.26 6.13
CA LYS A 130 -22.68 -5.92 6.15
C LYS A 130 -23.26 -6.21 4.76
N ASN A 131 -22.76 -5.53 3.72
CA ASN A 131 -23.36 -5.50 2.38
C ASN A 131 -22.48 -6.17 1.30
N GLY A 132 -21.59 -7.08 1.70
CA GLY A 132 -20.70 -7.82 0.81
C GLY A 132 -19.44 -7.05 0.39
N ASP A 133 -18.55 -7.74 -0.33
CA ASP A 133 -17.18 -7.27 -0.60
C ASP A 133 -17.12 -5.96 -1.39
N ASP A 134 -18.00 -5.75 -2.38
CA ASP A 134 -17.99 -4.52 -3.18
C ASP A 134 -18.43 -3.30 -2.38
N ALA A 135 -19.46 -3.46 -1.54
CA ALA A 135 -19.90 -2.40 -0.64
C ALA A 135 -18.84 -2.11 0.42
N PHE A 136 -18.21 -3.16 0.95
CA PHE A 136 -17.11 -3.04 1.89
C PHE A 136 -15.92 -2.30 1.27
N VAL A 137 -15.45 -2.66 0.08
CA VAL A 137 -14.32 -1.98 -0.59
C VAL A 137 -14.64 -0.50 -0.85
N LYS A 138 -15.88 -0.16 -1.22
CA LYS A 138 -16.32 1.23 -1.35
C LYS A 138 -16.30 1.98 -0.02
N SER A 139 -16.83 1.37 1.05
CA SER A 139 -16.81 1.95 2.39
C SER A 139 -15.39 2.18 2.91
N VAL A 140 -14.52 1.18 2.72
CA VAL A 140 -13.08 1.26 3.04
C VAL A 140 -12.41 2.40 2.30
N ARG A 141 -12.67 2.54 1.00
CA ARG A 141 -12.13 3.65 0.22
C ARG A 141 -12.52 5.01 0.82
N THR A 142 -13.79 5.20 1.18
CA THR A 142 -14.25 6.44 1.83
C THR A 142 -13.50 6.69 3.14
N LYS A 143 -13.32 5.67 3.98
CA LYS A 143 -12.57 5.80 5.24
C LYS A 143 -11.08 6.07 5.04
N MET A 144 -10.48 5.52 3.99
CA MET A 144 -9.11 5.87 3.60
C MET A 144 -9.02 7.31 3.12
N GLU A 145 -9.94 7.78 2.28
CA GLU A 145 -9.95 9.16 1.80
C GLU A 145 -10.05 10.16 2.97
N GLU A 146 -10.95 9.90 3.94
CA GLU A 146 -11.08 10.69 5.17
C GLU A 146 -9.78 10.69 5.98
N GLY A 147 -9.28 9.51 6.34
CA GLY A 147 -8.11 9.39 7.23
C GLY A 147 -6.80 9.86 6.60
N LEU A 148 -6.60 9.65 5.29
CA LEU A 148 -5.41 10.14 4.59
C LEU A 148 -5.43 11.66 4.42
N LYS A 149 -6.59 12.26 4.12
CA LYS A 149 -6.72 13.73 4.10
C LYS A 149 -6.47 14.33 5.48
N GLU A 150 -6.99 13.71 6.53
CA GLU A 150 -6.72 14.12 7.91
C GLU A 150 -5.22 14.04 8.23
N PHE A 151 -4.55 12.96 7.82
CA PHE A 151 -3.09 12.83 7.96
C PHE A 151 -2.36 13.98 7.25
N VAL A 152 -2.69 14.27 5.99
CA VAL A 152 -2.10 15.39 5.23
C VAL A 152 -2.31 16.72 5.95
N GLN A 153 -3.52 17.00 6.44
CA GLN A 153 -3.80 18.24 7.18
C GLN A 153 -2.95 18.36 8.44
N LYS A 154 -2.85 17.29 9.23
CA LYS A 154 -2.14 17.30 10.51
C LYS A 154 -0.61 17.30 10.38
N VAL A 155 -0.09 16.66 9.33
CA VAL A 155 1.35 16.46 9.13
C VAL A 155 1.93 17.48 8.16
N TYR A 156 1.26 17.72 7.04
CA TYR A 156 1.76 18.59 5.97
C TYR A 156 1.25 20.03 6.06
N LYS A 157 0.27 20.33 6.92
CA LYS A 157 -0.30 21.65 7.32
C LYS A 157 -0.68 22.66 6.22
N HIS A 158 -0.16 22.59 5.00
CA HIS A 158 -0.20 23.60 3.92
C HIS A 158 -0.50 22.98 2.54
N ARG A 159 -0.70 21.66 2.44
CA ARG A 159 -1.02 20.96 1.18
C ARG A 159 -2.53 20.86 0.89
N VAL A 160 -3.38 21.43 1.75
CA VAL A 160 -4.83 21.44 1.55
C VAL A 160 -5.25 22.87 1.23
N GLY A 161 -5.29 23.18 -0.06
CA GLY A 161 -5.80 24.39 -0.67
C GLY A 161 -6.55 24.02 -1.93
#